data_AF-A0A059CKN9-F1
#
_entry.id   AF-A0A059CKN9-F1
#
_cell.length_a   1.000
_cell.length_b   1.000
_cell.length_c   1.000
_cell.angle_alpha   90.00
_cell.angle_beta   90.00
_cell.angle_gamma   90.00
#
_symmetry.space_group_name_H-M   'P 1'
#
loop_
_entity.id
_entity.type
_entity.pdbx_description
1 polymer ?
#
loop_
_entity_poly.entity_id
_entity_poly.type
_entity_poly.pdbx_seq_one_letter_code
_entity_poly.pdbx_strand_id
1 'polypeptide(L)'
;MAGRSGSLLRSLRSSIGSSRNAWPRDDAHFVQPHRSFFTINSGSTVGQLGSNRLPTPIQGYMRQGVFTGSSSSWNILHNLAYGNFLSQQRRTFIQMGTILKVVDNSGAKKAMCIQALKAGKKGARLGDTIKVSIKEALPNGKAKKGDKFSAIVVRAAMPRGRCDGSEIKFDDNACVLIVNKSKDKDPVGTRVFGPVPHELRKKSVKILTLAEHIA
;
A
#
# COMPACT_ATOMS: atom_id res chain seq x y z
N MET A 1 -13.91 66.91 -21.78
CA MET A 1 -15.20 66.18 -21.70
C MET A 1 -15.21 65.09 -22.77
N ALA A 2 -15.56 63.86 -22.37
CA ALA A 2 -15.97 62.66 -23.12
C ALA A 2 -15.70 62.56 -24.64
N GLY A 3 -15.25 61.44 -25.22
CA GLY A 3 -15.27 60.05 -24.76
C GLY A 3 -15.77 59.12 -25.88
N ARG A 4 -14.99 58.05 -26.09
CA ARG A 4 -15.38 56.69 -26.54
C ARG A 4 -15.55 56.37 -28.03
N SER A 5 -14.71 55.41 -28.40
CA SER A 5 -14.77 54.46 -29.52
C SER A 5 -16.09 53.70 -29.62
N GLY A 6 -16.57 53.48 -30.84
CA GLY A 6 -17.61 52.51 -31.16
C GLY A 6 -17.29 51.78 -32.46
N SER A 7 -16.73 50.57 -32.36
CA SER A 7 -16.64 49.62 -33.47
C SER A 7 -17.98 48.85 -33.57
N LEU A 8 -18.64 48.98 -34.71
CA LEU A 8 -19.84 48.23 -35.07
C LEU A 8 -19.42 47.06 -35.96
N LEU A 9 -19.38 45.84 -35.41
CA LEU A 9 -19.49 44.62 -36.21
C LEU A 9 -20.60 43.76 -35.59
N ARG A 10 -21.70 43.67 -36.34
CA ARG A 10 -22.88 42.89 -36.02
C ARG A 10 -22.94 41.69 -36.96
N SER A 11 -23.02 40.51 -36.34
CA SER A 11 -23.84 39.36 -36.72
C SER A 11 -23.68 38.74 -38.12
N LEU A 12 -23.18 37.50 -38.14
CA LEU A 12 -23.77 36.42 -38.94
C LEU A 12 -23.80 35.14 -38.08
N ARG A 13 -25.02 34.65 -37.82
CA ARG A 13 -25.32 33.35 -37.23
C ARG A 13 -25.61 32.34 -38.35
N SER A 14 -25.29 31.09 -38.00
CA SER A 14 -25.92 29.83 -38.38
C SER A 14 -25.80 29.31 -39.82
N SER A 15 -25.10 28.19 -39.95
CA SER A 15 -25.65 27.01 -40.62
C SER A 15 -25.19 25.73 -39.89
N ILE A 16 -26.20 24.95 -39.52
CA ILE A 16 -26.12 23.64 -38.89
C ILE A 16 -25.86 22.61 -39.99
N GLY A 17 -24.81 21.81 -39.83
CA GLY A 17 -24.49 20.67 -40.69
C GLY A 17 -24.15 19.46 -39.82
N SER A 18 -25.12 18.55 -39.69
CA SER A 18 -25.01 17.27 -39.00
C SER A 18 -24.21 16.28 -39.86
N SER A 19 -23.05 15.83 -39.39
CA SER A 19 -22.47 14.55 -39.84
C SER A 19 -22.15 13.67 -38.62
N ARG A 20 -22.96 12.64 -38.46
CA ARG A 20 -22.72 11.51 -37.55
C ARG A 20 -21.67 10.63 -38.22
N ASN A 21 -20.44 10.66 -37.74
CA ASN A 21 -19.51 9.58 -38.03
C ASN A 21 -19.66 8.53 -36.94
N ALA A 22 -20.28 7.44 -37.35
CA ALA A 22 -20.52 6.24 -36.57
C ALA A 22 -19.19 5.61 -36.14
N TRP A 23 -19.08 5.30 -34.86
CA TRP A 23 -18.09 4.36 -34.36
C TRP A 23 -18.54 2.94 -34.76
N PRO A 24 -17.67 2.09 -35.32
CA PRO A 24 -18.03 0.73 -35.64
C PRO A 24 -18.32 -0.05 -34.35
N ARG A 25 -19.47 -0.72 -34.32
CA ARG A 25 -19.86 -1.65 -33.25
C ARG A 25 -19.06 -2.94 -33.40
N ASP A 26 -18.22 -3.18 -32.40
CA ASP A 26 -18.02 -4.44 -31.69
C ASP A 26 -18.18 -5.75 -32.47
N ASP A 27 -17.05 -6.34 -32.86
CA ASP A 27 -16.81 -7.79 -32.79
C ASP A 27 -15.50 -8.01 -32.01
N ALA A 28 -15.49 -7.56 -30.75
CA ALA A 28 -14.47 -7.96 -29.80
C ALA A 28 -15.01 -9.14 -29.00
N HIS A 29 -14.51 -10.35 -29.31
CA HIS A 29 -14.61 -11.48 -28.41
C HIS A 29 -14.24 -11.01 -27.01
N PHE A 30 -15.21 -11.02 -26.10
CA PHE A 30 -15.02 -10.75 -24.68
C PHE A 30 -14.19 -11.89 -24.09
N VAL A 31 -12.87 -11.82 -24.29
CA VAL A 31 -11.92 -12.60 -23.53
C VAL A 31 -11.98 -12.06 -22.12
N GLN A 32 -12.57 -12.86 -21.22
CA GLN A 32 -12.53 -12.61 -19.78
C GLN A 32 -11.07 -12.28 -19.41
N PRO A 33 -10.75 -11.09 -18.86
CA PRO A 33 -9.40 -10.82 -18.43
C PRO A 33 -9.09 -11.81 -17.31
N HIS A 34 -8.19 -12.76 -17.58
CA HIS A 34 -7.63 -13.60 -16.54
C HIS A 34 -6.98 -12.67 -15.51
N ARG A 35 -7.60 -12.57 -14.32
CA ARG A 35 -7.07 -11.79 -13.21
C ARG A 35 -5.77 -12.44 -12.74
N SER A 36 -4.65 -11.98 -13.27
CA SER A 36 -3.33 -12.33 -12.78
C SER A 36 -3.09 -11.58 -11.46
N PHE A 37 -3.12 -12.31 -10.35
CA PHE A 37 -2.79 -11.78 -9.03
C PHE A 37 -1.29 -11.88 -8.81
N PHE A 38 -0.62 -10.73 -8.63
CA PHE A 38 0.78 -10.71 -8.21
C PHE A 38 0.85 -10.40 -6.72
N THR A 39 1.20 -11.43 -5.94
CA THR A 39 1.56 -11.28 -4.52
C THR A 39 3.08 -11.19 -4.44
N ILE A 40 3.60 -10.09 -3.92
CA ILE A 40 5.04 -9.89 -3.76
C ILE A 40 5.39 -10.19 -2.31
N ASN A 41 6.01 -11.36 -2.10
CA ASN A 41 6.45 -11.77 -0.78
C ASN A 41 7.68 -10.95 -0.34
N SER A 42 7.62 -10.40 0.87
CA SER A 42 8.68 -9.54 1.42
C SER A 42 9.98 -10.26 1.82
N GLY A 43 10.11 -11.56 1.55
CA GLY A 43 11.15 -12.41 2.14
C GLY A 43 11.80 -13.48 1.26
N SER A 44 11.72 -13.43 -0.07
CA SER A 44 12.30 -14.48 -0.91
C SER A 44 13.76 -14.20 -1.29
N THR A 45 14.69 -14.74 -0.50
CA THR A 45 15.99 -15.25 -0.98
C THR A 45 15.76 -16.64 -1.58
N VAL A 46 16.21 -16.87 -2.81
CA VAL A 46 16.10 -18.18 -3.49
C VAL A 46 17.10 -19.15 -2.84
N GLY A 47 16.61 -20.14 -2.10
CA GLY A 47 17.38 -21.26 -1.59
C GLY A 47 16.80 -22.58 -2.09
N GLN A 48 17.62 -23.39 -2.76
CA GLN A 48 17.27 -24.71 -3.29
C GLN A 48 16.77 -25.65 -2.18
N LEU A 49 15.63 -26.30 -2.43
CA LEU A 49 15.03 -27.31 -1.55
C LEU A 49 15.69 -28.68 -1.77
N GLY A 50 16.45 -29.13 -0.77
CA GLY A 50 16.84 -30.53 -0.60
C GLY A 50 15.71 -31.33 0.06
N SER A 51 15.38 -32.47 -0.52
CA SER A 51 14.37 -33.42 -0.04
C SER A 51 14.75 -34.04 1.31
N ASN A 52 13.83 -34.09 2.28
CA ASN A 52 13.84 -35.11 3.32
C ASN A 52 12.42 -35.39 3.85
N ARG A 53 12.21 -36.66 4.19
CA ARG A 53 10.97 -37.42 4.35
C ARG A 53 10.11 -36.98 5.54
N LEU A 54 8.80 -37.15 5.41
CA LEU A 54 7.81 -37.05 6.51
C LEU A 54 7.75 -38.38 7.30
N PRO A 55 7.67 -38.37 8.64
CA PRO A 55 7.25 -39.52 9.41
C PRO A 55 5.72 -39.51 9.65
N THR A 56 5.11 -40.68 9.56
CA THR A 56 3.69 -40.98 9.84
C THR A 56 3.38 -40.94 11.35
N PRO A 57 2.17 -40.56 11.79
CA PRO A 57 1.80 -40.62 13.21
C PRO A 57 1.33 -42.03 13.60
N ILE A 58 1.91 -42.56 14.69
CA ILE A 58 1.50 -43.81 15.34
C ILE A 58 0.30 -43.53 16.25
N GLN A 59 -0.73 -44.35 16.09
CA GLN A 59 -2.00 -44.32 16.78
C GLN A 59 -1.89 -45.01 18.14
N GLY A 60 -1.97 -44.24 19.23
CA GLY A 60 -1.93 -44.74 20.61
C GLY A 60 -3.22 -44.40 21.35
N TYR A 61 -4.05 -45.42 21.57
CA TYR A 61 -5.25 -45.42 22.42
C TYR A 61 -4.85 -45.16 23.89
N MET A 62 -5.48 -44.18 24.56
CA MET A 62 -5.45 -44.09 26.02
C MET A 62 -6.85 -43.89 26.58
N ARG A 63 -7.12 -44.68 27.61
CA ARG A 63 -8.41 -44.98 28.26
C ARG A 63 -9.12 -43.76 28.85
N GLN A 64 -10.43 -43.91 28.91
CA GLN A 64 -11.44 -43.01 29.46
C GLN A 64 -11.16 -42.65 30.93
N GLY A 65 -11.11 -41.34 31.19
CA GLY A 65 -11.33 -40.75 32.51
C GLY A 65 -12.43 -39.71 32.37
N VAL A 66 -13.58 -39.97 33.00
CA VAL A 66 -14.72 -39.06 33.03
C VAL A 66 -14.35 -37.89 33.94
N PHE A 67 -14.05 -36.74 33.36
CA PHE A 67 -14.02 -35.46 34.06
C PHE A 67 -15.10 -34.56 33.46
N THR A 68 -16.21 -34.43 34.17
CA THR A 68 -17.23 -33.43 33.94
C THR A 68 -16.68 -32.08 34.41
N GLY A 69 -16.23 -31.23 33.48
CA GLY A 69 -15.69 -29.92 33.80
C GLY A 69 -15.48 -29.03 32.58
N SER A 70 -16.50 -28.24 32.24
CA SER A 70 -16.46 -26.95 31.53
C SER A 70 -15.21 -26.66 30.65
N SER A 71 -15.18 -27.18 29.43
CA SER A 71 -14.13 -26.88 28.42
C SER A 71 -14.25 -25.49 27.76
N SER A 72 -15.10 -24.60 28.28
CA SER A 72 -15.35 -23.29 27.68
C SER A 72 -14.30 -22.24 28.02
N SER A 73 -13.49 -22.41 29.07
CA SER A 73 -12.60 -21.34 29.55
C SER A 73 -11.21 -21.29 28.89
N TRP A 74 -10.68 -22.42 28.42
CA TRP A 74 -9.33 -22.47 27.78
C TRP A 74 -9.34 -22.02 26.31
N ASN A 75 -10.44 -22.24 25.59
CA ASN A 75 -10.62 -21.74 24.22
C ASN A 75 -10.81 -20.21 24.16
N ILE A 76 -11.38 -19.61 25.21
CA ILE A 76 -11.61 -18.16 25.27
C ILE A 76 -10.30 -17.40 25.45
N LEU A 77 -9.36 -17.92 26.24
CA LEU A 77 -8.06 -17.28 26.46
C LEU A 77 -7.13 -17.36 25.23
N HIS A 78 -7.12 -18.49 24.51
CA HIS A 78 -6.29 -18.62 23.30
C HIS A 78 -6.82 -17.79 22.12
N ASN A 79 -8.13 -17.56 22.06
CA ASN A 79 -8.78 -16.75 21.03
C ASN A 79 -8.66 -15.23 21.31
N LEU A 80 -8.64 -14.82 22.57
CA LEU A 80 -8.44 -13.41 22.95
C LEU A 80 -6.98 -12.94 22.84
N ALA A 81 -6.00 -13.82 23.07
CA ALA A 81 -4.58 -13.47 22.98
C ALA A 81 -4.05 -13.39 21.52
N TYR A 82 -4.66 -14.13 20.59
CA TYR A 82 -4.27 -14.13 19.16
C TYR A 82 -5.27 -13.43 18.22
N GLY A 83 -6.48 -13.11 18.68
CA GLY A 83 -7.59 -12.61 17.84
C GLY A 83 -7.54 -11.13 17.45
N ASN A 84 -6.70 -10.31 18.09
CA ASN A 84 -6.66 -8.86 17.84
C ASN A 84 -5.49 -8.39 16.97
N PHE A 85 -4.47 -9.23 16.77
CA PHE A 85 -3.30 -8.86 15.95
C PHE A 85 -3.52 -9.12 14.45
N LEU A 86 -4.21 -10.23 14.12
CA LEU A 86 -4.45 -10.64 12.74
C LEU A 86 -5.69 -9.99 12.10
N SER A 87 -6.64 -9.49 12.91
CA SER A 87 -7.89 -8.90 12.43
C SER A 87 -7.76 -7.44 11.98
N GLN A 88 -6.70 -6.73 12.36
CA GLN A 88 -6.39 -5.38 11.84
C GLN A 88 -5.70 -5.38 10.46
N GLN A 89 -5.27 -6.53 9.94
CA GLN A 89 -4.60 -6.63 8.64
C GLN A 89 -5.52 -7.03 7.48
N ARG A 90 -6.85 -7.12 7.68
CA ARG A 90 -7.79 -7.43 6.60
C ARG A 90 -8.40 -6.16 6.00
N ARG A 91 -7.89 -5.76 4.84
CA ARG A 91 -8.54 -4.87 3.85
C ARG A 91 -8.84 -3.43 4.32
N THR A 92 -7.97 -2.80 5.08
CA THR A 92 -8.16 -1.38 5.43
C THR A 92 -7.10 -0.51 4.77
N PHE A 93 -7.53 0.64 4.26
CA PHE A 93 -6.62 1.73 3.90
C PHE A 93 -5.68 2.04 5.06
N ILE A 94 -4.48 2.55 4.74
CA ILE A 94 -3.61 3.10 5.77
C ILE A 94 -4.32 4.32 6.33
N GLN A 95 -4.69 4.26 7.60
CA GLN A 95 -5.48 5.28 8.26
C GLN A 95 -4.74 5.78 9.50
N MET A 96 -5.31 6.77 10.18
CA MET A 96 -4.78 7.24 11.45
C MET A 96 -4.64 6.07 12.44
N GLY A 97 -3.49 5.97 13.11
CA GLY A 97 -3.17 4.90 14.04
C GLY A 97 -2.51 3.67 13.40
N THR A 98 -2.55 3.50 12.07
CA THR A 98 -1.88 2.37 11.42
C THR A 98 -0.37 2.44 11.65
N ILE A 99 0.22 1.34 12.13
CA ILE A 99 1.66 1.17 12.27
C ILE A 99 2.23 0.60 10.96
N LEU A 100 3.26 1.25 10.43
CA LEU A 100 3.97 0.85 9.23
C LEU A 100 5.43 0.58 9.57
N LYS A 101 6.04 -0.37 8.85
CA LYS A 101 7.48 -0.56 8.87
C LYS A 101 8.15 0.56 8.08
N VAL A 102 9.25 1.09 8.60
CA VAL A 102 10.10 2.02 7.85
C VAL A 102 11.16 1.19 7.13
N VAL A 103 11.25 1.37 5.81
CA VAL A 103 12.12 0.56 4.93
C VAL A 103 13.21 1.39 4.28
N ASP A 104 13.75 2.36 5.02
CA ASP A 104 14.91 3.14 4.64
C ASP A 104 15.98 3.09 5.73
N ASN A 105 17.17 3.61 5.42
CA ASN A 105 18.27 3.71 6.37
C ASN A 105 18.25 5.02 7.20
N SER A 106 17.09 5.67 7.39
CA SER A 106 16.98 6.86 8.24
C SER A 106 17.21 6.58 9.73
N GLY A 107 17.18 5.31 10.13
CA GLY A 107 17.29 4.85 11.51
C GLY A 107 15.94 4.65 12.20
N ALA A 108 14.82 5.05 11.60
CA ALA A 108 13.50 4.66 12.07
C ALA A 108 13.19 3.19 11.72
N LYS A 109 12.48 2.48 12.61
CA LYS A 109 12.05 1.09 12.42
C LYS A 109 10.54 0.98 12.21
N LYS A 110 9.77 1.68 13.06
CA LYS A 110 8.30 1.72 13.00
C LYS A 110 7.80 3.14 13.07
N ALA A 111 6.79 3.43 12.25
CA ALA A 111 6.13 4.71 12.19
C ALA A 111 4.61 4.54 12.27
N MET A 112 3.95 5.40 13.05
CA MET A 112 2.50 5.44 13.16
C MET A 112 1.95 6.52 12.25
N CYS A 113 1.00 6.18 11.38
CA CYS A 113 0.26 7.15 10.59
C CYS A 113 -0.56 8.07 11.50
N ILE A 114 -0.38 9.38 11.35
CA ILE A 114 -1.16 10.41 12.04
C ILE A 114 -2.22 10.99 11.10
N GLN A 115 -1.88 11.15 9.82
CA GLN A 115 -2.77 11.79 8.84
C GLN A 115 -2.45 11.33 7.41
N ALA A 116 -3.48 11.00 6.62
CA ALA A 116 -3.34 10.88 5.18
C ALA A 116 -3.42 12.26 4.51
N LEU A 117 -2.48 12.59 3.62
CA LEU A 117 -2.43 13.90 2.94
C LEU A 117 -3.22 13.93 1.64
N LYS A 118 -4.10 12.95 1.43
CA LYS A 118 -4.93 12.85 0.24
C LYS A 118 -6.19 13.68 0.40
N ALA A 119 -6.42 14.61 -0.52
CA ALA A 119 -7.60 15.48 -0.51
C ALA A 119 -8.90 14.66 -0.40
N GLY A 120 -9.74 15.02 0.58
CA GLY A 120 -11.07 14.46 0.78
C GLY A 120 -11.14 13.00 1.23
N LYS A 121 -10.02 12.36 1.62
CA LYS A 121 -10.01 10.93 2.00
C LYS A 121 -9.35 10.70 3.35
N LYS A 122 -10.01 9.92 4.22
CA LYS A 122 -9.51 9.53 5.55
C LYS A 122 -8.39 8.47 5.52
N GLY A 123 -8.10 7.90 4.35
CA GLY A 123 -7.14 6.81 4.19
C GLY A 123 -6.19 7.00 3.01
N ALA A 124 -5.04 6.35 3.11
CA ALA A 124 -3.97 6.30 2.13
C ALA A 124 -3.85 4.91 1.49
N ARG A 125 -3.44 4.90 0.22
CA ARG A 125 -3.11 3.71 -0.56
C ARG A 125 -1.62 3.72 -0.92
N LEU A 126 -1.18 2.66 -1.61
CA LEU A 126 0.13 2.59 -2.21
C LEU A 126 0.48 3.86 -3.01
N GLY A 127 1.62 4.48 -2.72
CA GLY A 127 2.13 5.69 -3.36
C GLY A 127 1.52 7.01 -2.88
N ASP A 128 0.58 6.99 -1.94
CA ASP A 128 0.09 8.21 -1.30
C ASP A 128 1.08 8.69 -0.21
N THR A 129 1.09 10.00 0.03
CA THR A 129 1.88 10.62 1.10
C THR A 129 1.06 10.70 2.39
N ILE A 130 1.69 10.38 3.51
CA ILE A 130 1.11 10.38 4.85
C ILE A 130 2.02 11.17 5.81
N LYS A 131 1.45 11.73 6.88
CA LYS A 131 2.22 12.19 8.04
C LYS A 131 2.32 11.06 9.06
N VAL A 132 3.50 10.87 9.61
CA VAL A 132 3.80 9.79 10.55
C VAL A 132 4.53 10.32 11.79
N SER A 133 4.36 9.62 12.91
CA SER A 133 5.17 9.79 14.13
C SER A 133 6.00 8.52 14.34
N ILE A 134 7.29 8.70 14.59
CA ILE A 134 8.22 7.59 14.78
C ILE A 134 7.98 6.96 16.15
N LYS A 135 7.77 5.64 16.17
CA LYS A 135 7.49 4.86 17.39
C LYS A 135 8.70 4.09 17.88
N GLU A 136 9.51 3.60 16.96
CA GLU A 136 10.75 2.88 17.24
C GLU A 136 11.84 3.38 16.30
N ALA A 137 13.00 3.70 16.84
CA ALA A 137 14.18 4.17 16.10
C ALA A 137 15.46 3.67 16.75
N LEU A 138 16.53 3.62 15.95
CA LEU A 138 17.90 3.43 16.42
C LEU A 138 18.41 4.72 17.10
N PRO A 139 19.24 4.61 18.15
CA PRO A 139 19.70 5.77 18.92
C PRO A 139 20.50 6.79 18.11
N ASN A 140 21.29 6.32 17.14
CA ASN A 140 22.16 7.16 16.30
C ASN A 140 21.57 7.42 14.90
N GLY A 141 20.26 7.21 14.73
CA GLY A 141 19.56 7.47 13.47
C GLY A 141 19.32 8.96 13.20
N LYS A 142 19.09 9.31 11.92
CA LYS A 142 18.62 10.65 11.54
C LYS A 142 17.22 10.93 12.10
N ALA A 143 16.38 9.91 12.19
CA ALA A 143 15.04 9.98 12.78
C ALA A 143 15.05 9.44 14.21
N LYS A 144 14.48 10.18 15.17
CA LYS A 144 14.37 9.80 16.58
C LYS A 144 12.94 9.42 16.95
N LYS A 145 12.78 8.67 18.05
CA LYS A 145 11.46 8.32 18.58
C LYS A 145 10.69 9.59 18.96
N GLY A 146 9.42 9.68 18.56
CA GLY A 146 8.56 10.83 18.79
C GLY A 146 8.55 11.84 17.65
N ASP A 147 9.58 11.86 16.79
CA ASP A 147 9.66 12.78 15.66
C ASP A 147 8.50 12.61 14.70
N LYS A 148 8.12 13.71 14.04
CA LYS A 148 7.07 13.74 13.03
C LYS A 148 7.70 13.93 11.65
N PHE A 149 7.40 13.03 10.74
CA PHE A 149 7.85 13.08 9.35
C PHE A 149 6.67 12.95 8.38
N SER A 150 6.89 13.36 7.14
CA SER A 150 6.09 12.88 6.02
C SER A 150 6.69 11.56 5.53
N ALA A 151 5.87 10.69 4.96
CA ALA A 151 6.30 9.42 4.41
C ALA A 151 5.50 9.05 3.17
N ILE A 152 6.09 8.27 2.27
CA ILE A 152 5.40 7.68 1.13
C ILE A 152 5.17 6.20 1.41
N VAL A 153 3.95 5.75 1.18
CA VAL A 153 3.59 4.34 1.28
C VAL A 153 4.20 3.58 0.10
N VAL A 154 5.09 2.64 0.37
CA VAL A 154 5.78 1.84 -0.66
C VAL A 154 5.29 0.40 -0.73
N ARG A 155 4.77 -0.16 0.37
CA ARG A 155 4.07 -1.45 0.37
C ARG A 155 2.79 -1.36 1.16
N ALA A 156 1.76 -2.05 0.69
CA ALA A 156 0.46 -2.09 1.33
C ALA A 156 -0.17 -3.47 1.18
N ALA A 157 -0.74 -3.98 2.28
CA ALA A 157 -1.52 -5.20 2.30
C ALA A 157 -2.89 -5.05 1.61
N MET A 158 -3.38 -3.80 1.52
CA MET A 158 -4.55 -3.47 0.72
C MET A 158 -4.17 -3.52 -0.76
N PRO A 159 -4.85 -4.36 -1.56
CA PRO A 159 -4.45 -4.57 -2.93
C PRO A 159 -4.89 -3.41 -3.84
N ARG A 160 -4.19 -3.21 -4.95
CA ARG A 160 -4.40 -2.10 -5.88
C ARG A 160 -4.47 -2.61 -7.32
N GLY A 161 -5.60 -2.35 -7.97
CA GLY A 161 -5.78 -2.64 -9.39
C GLY A 161 -4.90 -1.76 -10.29
N ARG A 162 -4.38 -2.36 -11.36
CA ARG A 162 -3.69 -1.73 -12.48
C ARG A 162 -4.64 -1.55 -13.66
N CYS A 163 -4.20 -0.77 -14.66
CA CYS A 163 -5.01 -0.47 -15.84
C CYS A 163 -5.20 -1.67 -16.77
N ASP A 164 -4.33 -2.67 -16.71
CA ASP A 164 -4.42 -3.95 -17.42
C ASP A 164 -5.37 -4.96 -16.72
N GLY A 165 -5.97 -4.58 -15.60
CA GLY A 165 -6.85 -5.44 -14.79
C GLY A 165 -6.12 -6.35 -13.80
N SER A 166 -4.78 -6.39 -13.83
CA SER A 166 -4.00 -7.09 -12.81
C SER A 166 -4.06 -6.34 -11.46
N GLU A 167 -3.74 -7.04 -10.37
CA GLU A 167 -3.74 -6.47 -9.04
C GLU A 167 -2.39 -6.69 -8.35
N ILE A 168 -1.88 -5.64 -7.69
CA ILE A 168 -0.67 -5.70 -6.87
C ILE A 168 -1.04 -5.75 -5.38
N LYS A 169 -0.41 -6.67 -4.65
CA LYS A 169 -0.52 -6.80 -3.20
C LYS A 169 0.81 -7.17 -2.55
N PHE A 170 1.06 -6.63 -1.37
CA PHE A 170 2.20 -6.99 -0.53
C PHE A 170 1.72 -7.66 0.78
N ASP A 171 2.63 -8.33 1.48
CA ASP A 171 2.31 -8.95 2.77
C ASP A 171 2.16 -7.92 3.90
N ASP A 172 2.95 -6.85 3.84
CA ASP A 172 3.07 -5.85 4.89
C ASP A 172 2.82 -4.41 4.43
N ASN A 173 2.58 -3.54 5.42
CA ASN A 173 2.49 -2.10 5.21
C ASN A 173 3.84 -1.48 5.53
N ALA A 174 4.45 -0.82 4.53
CA ALA A 174 5.74 -0.19 4.68
C ALA A 174 5.78 1.20 4.04
N CYS A 175 6.62 2.07 4.59
CA CYS A 175 6.82 3.43 4.11
C CYS A 175 8.30 3.85 4.12
N VAL A 176 8.60 4.86 3.31
CA VAL A 176 9.89 5.55 3.27
C VAL A 176 9.68 6.98 3.77
N LEU A 177 10.57 7.46 4.65
CA LEU A 177 10.49 8.80 5.20
C LEU A 177 10.95 9.82 4.17
N ILE A 178 10.24 10.94 4.11
CA ILE A 178 10.59 12.09 3.28
C ILE A 178 10.69 13.35 4.14
N VAL A 179 11.49 14.30 3.67
CA VAL A 179 11.70 15.58 4.36
C VAL A 179 10.38 16.35 4.44
N ASN A 180 10.06 16.83 5.63
CA ASN A 180 8.87 17.66 5.86
C ASN A 180 8.91 18.92 5.00
N LYS A 181 7.76 19.34 4.46
CA LYS A 181 7.60 20.57 3.66
C LYS A 181 8.33 20.59 2.30
N SER A 182 9.10 19.57 1.94
CA SER A 182 9.63 19.45 0.58
C SER A 182 8.49 19.18 -0.40
N LYS A 183 8.38 20.00 -1.45
CA LYS A 183 7.47 19.76 -2.58
C LYS A 183 7.95 18.57 -3.43
N ASP A 184 9.25 18.33 -3.42
CA ASP A 184 9.93 17.36 -4.29
C ASP A 184 9.98 15.95 -3.68
N LYS A 185 9.41 15.77 -2.48
CA LYS A 185 9.31 14.49 -1.77
C LYS A 185 10.66 13.79 -1.61
N ASP A 186 11.65 14.56 -1.18
CA ASP A 186 13.02 14.06 -1.00
C ASP A 186 13.09 13.02 0.13
N PRO A 187 13.69 11.85 -0.11
CA PRO A 187 13.86 10.84 0.92
C PRO A 187 14.86 11.29 2.00
N VAL A 188 14.59 10.94 3.25
CA VAL A 188 15.50 11.20 4.40
C VAL A 188 16.67 10.20 4.39
N GLY A 189 16.35 8.96 4.05
CA GLY A 189 17.32 7.90 3.83
C GLY A 189 18.03 8.03 2.48
N THR A 190 19.18 7.37 2.38
CA THR A 190 20.00 7.26 1.16
C THR A 190 19.81 5.91 0.48
N ARG A 191 19.18 4.92 1.14
CA ARG A 191 18.87 3.61 0.56
C ARG A 191 17.51 3.12 1.04
N VAL A 192 16.80 2.41 0.16
CA VAL A 192 15.49 1.80 0.43
C VAL A 192 15.62 0.28 0.33
N PHE A 193 15.09 -0.42 1.33
CA PHE A 193 15.22 -1.87 1.49
C PHE A 193 13.94 -2.61 1.07
N GLY A 194 14.14 -3.79 0.49
CA GLY A 194 13.06 -4.68 0.07
C GLY A 194 12.37 -4.25 -1.24
N PRO A 195 11.33 -4.98 -1.65
CA PRO A 195 10.69 -4.76 -2.94
C PRO A 195 9.92 -3.43 -2.96
N VAL A 196 10.09 -2.70 -4.06
CA VAL A 196 9.46 -1.41 -4.31
C VAL A 196 8.66 -1.45 -5.63
N PRO A 197 7.36 -1.11 -5.60
CA PRO A 197 6.52 -1.14 -6.79
C PRO A 197 6.89 -0.08 -7.84
N HIS A 198 6.89 -0.46 -9.12
CA HIS A 198 7.08 0.45 -10.24
C HIS A 198 6.02 1.57 -10.33
N GLU A 199 4.85 1.41 -9.70
CA GLU A 199 3.80 2.41 -9.59
C GLU A 199 4.28 3.72 -8.93
N LEU A 200 5.37 3.65 -8.14
CA LEU A 200 5.99 4.83 -7.55
C LEU A 200 6.65 5.76 -8.58
N ARG A 201 6.92 5.31 -9.81
CA ARG A 201 7.48 6.17 -10.87
C ARG A 201 6.63 7.43 -11.11
N LYS A 202 5.30 7.31 -10.99
CA LYS A 202 4.37 8.46 -11.13
C LYS A 202 4.31 9.36 -9.90
N LYS A 203 4.88 8.95 -8.76
CA LYS A 203 4.72 9.60 -7.46
C LYS A 203 6.02 10.18 -6.89
N SER A 204 7.12 9.43 -7.03
CA SER A 204 8.45 9.78 -6.54
C SER A 204 9.51 8.94 -7.28
N VAL A 205 10.15 9.53 -8.30
CA VAL A 205 11.23 8.86 -9.04
C VAL A 205 12.46 8.62 -8.15
N LYS A 206 12.77 9.58 -7.25
CA LYS A 206 13.92 9.51 -6.33
C LYS A 206 13.92 8.29 -5.41
N ILE A 207 12.74 7.83 -4.96
CA ILE A 207 12.65 6.61 -4.13
C ILE A 207 12.95 5.37 -4.96
N LEU A 208 12.47 5.34 -6.21
CA LEU A 208 12.68 4.21 -7.11
C LEU A 208 14.16 4.05 -7.45
N THR A 209 14.91 5.15 -7.59
CA THR A 209 16.36 5.13 -7.85
C THR A 209 17.20 4.66 -6.65
N LEU A 210 16.67 4.75 -5.42
CA LEU A 210 17.36 4.30 -4.21
C LEU A 210 16.96 2.87 -3.78
N ALA A 211 16.02 2.26 -4.51
CA ALA A 211 15.50 0.93 -4.21
C ALA A 211 16.48 -0.16 -4.64
N GLU A 212 16.67 -1.14 -3.77
CA GLU A 212 17.48 -2.32 -4.07
C GLU A 212 16.79 -3.28 -5.04
N HIS A 213 15.46 -3.42 -4.95
CA HIS A 213 14.69 -4.30 -5.82
C HIS A 213 13.37 -3.65 -6.25
N ILE A 214 13.09 -3.67 -7.55
CA ILE A 214 11.87 -3.10 -8.14
C ILE A 214 10.94 -4.25 -8.55
N ALA A 215 9.64 -4.12 -8.24
CA ALA A 215 8.61 -5.12 -8.50
C ALA A 215 7.42 -4.58 -9.32
#